data_AF-A0A7Y3HHD7-F1
#
_entry.id   AF-A0A7Y3HHD7-F1
#
_cell.length_a   1.000
_cell.length_b   1.000
_cell.length_c   1.000
_cell.angle_alpha   90.00
_cell.angle_beta   90.00
_cell.angle_gamma   90.00
#
_symmetry.space_group_name_H-M   'P 1'
#
loop_
_entity.id
_entity.type
_entity.pdbx_description
1 polymer ?
#
loop_
_entity_poly.entity_id
_entity_poly.type
_entity_poly.pdbx_seq_one_letter_code
_entity_poly.pdbx_strand_id
1 'polypeptide(L)' 'LEEQGVAITPGADFGDHLASEHVRFAFTTSLPRIEEAVHRLGLFLGQ' A
#
# COMPACT_ATOMS: atom_id res chain seq x y z
N LEU A 1 5.63 3.73 4.77
CA LEU A 1 4.38 3.98 4.01
C LEU A 1 3.55 5.10 4.63
N GLU A 2 3.29 5.07 5.93
CA GLU A 2 2.62 6.19 6.63
C GLU A 2 3.37 7.52 6.46
N GLU A 3 4.70 7.50 6.55
CA GLU A 3 5.56 8.66 6.28
C GLU A 3 5.50 9.15 4.82
N GLN A 4 5.10 8.28 3.89
CA GLN A 4 4.89 8.60 2.48
C GLN A 4 3.42 8.95 2.19
N GLY A 5 2.57 9.01 3.22
CA GLY A 5 1.14 9.32 3.10
C GLY A 5 0.33 8.27 2.32
N VAL A 6 0.79 7.01 2.28
CA VAL A 6 0.05 5.89 1.69
C VAL A 6 -0.33 4.92 2.80
N ALA A 7 -1.62 4.82 3.10
CA ALA A 7 -2.14 3.84 4.06
C ALA A 7 -2.39 2.50 3.36
N ILE A 8 -2.01 1.40 4.03
CA ILE A 8 -2.22 0.01 3.55
C ILE A 8 -2.73 -0.87 4.69
N THR A 9 -3.31 -2.02 4.36
CA THR A 9 -3.66 -3.04 5.36
C THR A 9 -2.59 -4.14 5.37
N PRO A 10 -1.91 -4.41 6.50
CA PRO A 10 -0.98 -5.53 6.62
C PRO A 10 -1.65 -6.89 6.38
N GLY A 11 -0.91 -7.88 5.90
CA GLY A 11 -1.41 -9.24 5.70
C GLY A 11 -1.89 -9.91 6.99
N ALA A 12 -1.34 -9.51 8.15
CA ALA A 12 -1.73 -10.02 9.47
C ALA A 12 -3.22 -9.86 9.80
N ASP A 13 -3.91 -8.92 9.17
CA ASP A 13 -5.35 -8.72 9.34
C ASP A 13 -6.21 -9.77 8.59
N PHE A 14 -5.58 -10.65 7.79
CA PHE A 14 -6.25 -11.62 6.90
C PHE A 14 -5.95 -13.09 7.22
N GLY A 15 -5.37 -13.37 8.39
CA GLY A 15 -4.96 -14.71 8.83
C GLY A 15 -3.46 -14.94 8.67
N ASP A 16 -3.04 -16.20 8.85
CA ASP A 16 -1.62 -16.51 9.10
C ASP A 16 -0.83 -16.92 7.84
N HIS A 17 -1.50 -17.38 6.79
CA HIS A 17 -0.80 -17.90 5.61
C HIS A 17 -0.06 -16.77 4.88
N LEU A 18 1.27 -16.77 4.99
CA LEU A 18 2.16 -15.78 4.37
C LEU A 18 1.82 -14.32 4.72
N ALA A 19 1.28 -14.09 5.92
CA ALA A 19 0.80 -12.78 6.35
C ALA A 19 1.90 -11.71 6.39
N SER A 20 3.15 -12.13 6.64
CA SER A 20 4.34 -11.26 6.65
C SER A 20 4.85 -10.88 5.27
N GLU A 21 4.37 -11.55 4.22
CA GLU A 21 4.83 -11.34 2.83
C GLU A 21 3.81 -10.57 1.99
N HIS A 22 2.61 -10.34 2.52
CA HIS A 22 1.50 -9.72 1.79
C HIS A 22 0.96 -8.48 2.48
N VAL A 23 0.42 -7.58 1.66
CA VAL A 23 -0.32 -6.39 2.09
C VAL A 23 -1.50 -6.17 1.13
N ARG A 24 -2.53 -5.46 1.58
CA ARG A 24 -3.70 -5.12 0.76
C ARG A 24 -3.79 -3.61 0.53
N PHE A 25 -4.05 -3.24 -0.72
CA PHE A 25 -4.42 -1.88 -1.12
C PHE A 25 -5.93 -1.78 -1.38
N ALA A 26 -6.54 -0.70 -0.90
CA ALA A 26 -7.90 -0.33 -1.30
C ALA A 26 -7.81 0.67 -2.48
N PHE A 27 -8.58 0.42 -3.53
CA PHE A 27 -8.60 1.24 -4.75
C PHE A 27 -9.98 1.88 -5.01
N THR A 28 -10.87 1.86 -4.02
CA THR A 28 -12.19 2.49 -4.07
C THR A 28 -12.08 4.00 -3.81
N THR A 29 -11.31 4.68 -4.64
CA THR A 29 -11.08 6.13 -4.62
C THR A 29 -10.88 6.64 -6.05
N SER A 30 -10.74 7.95 -6.24
CA SER A 30 -10.52 8.52 -7.58
C SER A 30 -9.18 8.08 -8.20
N LEU A 31 -9.15 7.96 -9.53
CA LEU A 31 -7.95 7.61 -10.29
C LEU A 31 -6.75 8.54 -9.98
N PRO A 32 -6.91 9.89 -9.91
CA PRO A 32 -5.79 10.77 -9.57
C PRO A 32 -5.16 10.49 -8.20
N ARG A 33 -5.97 10.04 -7.21
CA ARG A 33 -5.44 9.64 -5.90
C ARG A 33 -4.65 8.33 -5.98
N ILE A 34 -5.08 7.39 -6.81
CA ILE A 34 -4.37 6.12 -7.03
C ILE A 34 -3.04 6.40 -7.73
N GLU A 35 -3.02 7.23 -8.76
CA GLU A 35 -1.80 7.64 -9.47
C GLU A 35 -0.77 8.28 -8.53
N GLU A 36 -1.21 9.22 -7.68
CA GLU A 36 -0.37 9.85 -6.67
C GLU A 36 0.19 8.83 -5.67
N ALA A 37 -0.64 7.91 -5.18
CA ALA A 37 -0.18 6.87 -4.26
C ALA A 37 0.88 5.95 -4.91
N VAL A 38 0.68 5.55 -6.17
CA VAL A 38 1.65 4.76 -6.94
C VAL A 38 2.94 5.52 -7.16
N HIS A 39 2.88 6.82 -7.46
CA HIS A 39 4.07 7.66 -7.61
C HIS A 39 4.91 7.67 -6.32
N ARG A 40 4.27 7.91 -5.16
CA ARG A 40 4.95 7.90 -3.85
C ARG A 40 5.54 6.53 -3.50
N LEU A 41 4.82 5.46 -3.82
CA LEU A 41 5.34 4.09 -3.68
C LEU A 41 6.60 3.87 -4.52
N GLY A 42 6.61 4.35 -5.76
CA GLY A 42 7.77 4.25 -6.64
C GLY A 42 9.00 4.97 -6.08
N LEU A 43 8.82 6.17 -5.53
CA LEU A 43 9.90 6.92 -4.88
C LEU A 43 10.46 6.20 -3.66
N PHE A 44 9.59 5.55 -2.87
CA PHE A 44 9.98 4.83 -1.66
C PHE A 44 10.70 3.50 -1.96
N LEU A 45 10.23 2.73 -2.94
CA LEU A 45 10.77 1.41 -3.29
C LEU A 45 12.02 1.48 -4.17
N GLY A 46 12.23 2.59 -4.88
CA GLY A 46 13.41 2.82 -5.71
C GLY A 46 14.62 3.37 -4.94
N GLN A 47 14.53 3.50 -3.62
CA GLN A 47 15.61 3.88 -2.70
C GLN A 47 16.32 2.65 -2.13
#